data_AF-A0A9D4XZH9-F1
#
_entry.id   AF-A0A9D4XZH9-F1
#
_cell.length_a   1.000
_cell.length_b   1.000
_cell.length_c   1.000
_cell.angle_alpha   90.00
_cell.angle_beta   90.00
_cell.angle_gamma   90.00
#
_symmetry.space_group_name_H-M   'P 1'
#
loop_
_entity.id
_entity.type
_entity.pdbx_description
1 polymer ?
#
loop_
_entity_poly.entity_id
_entity_poly.type
_entity_poly.pdbx_seq_one_letter_code
_entity_poly.pdbx_strand_id
1 'polypeptide(L)'
;RLLLIMLVIMLVILPVWDPIYLVHMQRHLVLPLLLLPCISSFGINHEFTAMLFPLIISSVGLLVCFLTTLFATDFFEIKLVKEIEPALKKQLVISTVLMTVGIAIVSWIALPSTFTIFNFGEQKVVKNWQLFLCVSVGLWAGLIIGFVTEYYTSNAYSPVQDVADSCRTGAATNVIFGLALGYKSVIIPIFAIAISIFVSFSFAAMYGVA
;
A
#
# COMPACT_ATOMS: atom_id res chain seq x y z
N ARG A 1 5.50 -17.11 27.69
CA ARG A 1 4.86 -17.74 26.50
C ARG A 1 4.60 -16.74 25.37
N LEU A 2 4.06 -15.53 25.63
CA LEU A 2 3.99 -14.45 24.62
C LEU A 2 5.35 -14.00 24.08
N LEU A 3 6.36 -13.87 24.95
CA LEU A 3 7.73 -13.49 24.53
C LEU A 3 8.38 -14.49 23.56
N LEU A 4 8.05 -15.78 23.69
CA LEU A 4 8.59 -16.81 22.80
C LEU A 4 7.92 -16.76 21.42
N ILE A 5 6.63 -16.39 21.37
CA ILE A 5 5.87 -16.21 20.13
C ILE A 5 6.33 -14.94 19.41
N MET A 6 6.59 -13.83 20.13
CA MET A 6 7.22 -12.64 19.56
C MET A 6 8.62 -12.93 19.02
N LEU A 7 9.43 -13.74 19.72
CA LEU A 7 10.77 -14.10 19.25
C LEU A 7 10.73 -14.95 17.97
N VAL A 8 9.76 -15.87 17.86
CA VAL A 8 9.56 -16.71 16.67
C VAL A 8 8.98 -15.91 15.51
N ILE A 9 8.05 -14.97 15.76
CA ILE A 9 7.53 -14.06 14.73
C ILE A 9 8.63 -13.10 14.24
N MET A 10 9.47 -12.57 15.14
CA MET A 10 10.68 -11.85 14.75
C MET A 10 11.62 -12.74 13.94
N LEU A 11 11.91 -13.97 14.38
CA LEU A 11 12.85 -14.88 13.68
C LEU A 11 12.34 -15.40 12.33
N VAL A 12 11.04 -15.38 12.08
CA VAL A 12 10.44 -15.83 10.81
C VAL A 12 10.21 -14.66 9.85
N ILE A 13 10.04 -13.44 10.36
CA ILE A 13 9.95 -12.22 9.55
C ILE A 13 11.35 -11.66 9.20
N LEU A 14 12.34 -11.79 10.10
CA LEU A 14 13.71 -11.32 9.87
C LEU A 14 14.44 -11.97 8.67
N PRO A 15 14.29 -13.26 8.32
CA PRO A 15 14.95 -13.83 7.14
C PRO A 15 14.26 -13.48 5.81
N VAL A 16 13.11 -12.79 5.83
CA VAL A 16 12.52 -12.15 4.63
C VAL A 16 13.05 -10.71 4.46
N TRP A 17 13.67 -10.16 5.50
CA TRP A 17 14.38 -8.88 5.51
C TRP A 17 15.87 -9.13 5.38
N ASP A 18 16.31 -9.60 4.21
CA ASP A 18 17.73 -9.57 3.90
C ASP A 18 18.23 -8.10 3.99
N PRO A 19 19.19 -7.77 4.88
CA PRO A 19 19.72 -6.42 4.98
C PRO A 19 20.41 -5.95 3.68
N ILE A 20 20.72 -6.89 2.79
CA ILE A 20 21.19 -6.62 1.43
C ILE A 20 20.06 -6.16 0.50
N TYR A 21 18.86 -6.74 0.55
CA TYR A 21 17.74 -6.33 -0.31
C TYR A 21 17.15 -4.97 0.10
N LEU A 22 17.08 -4.68 1.40
CA LEU A 22 16.65 -3.36 1.88
C LEU A 22 17.62 -2.26 1.46
N VAL A 23 18.93 -2.48 1.62
CA VAL A 23 19.94 -1.51 1.23
C VAL A 23 20.05 -1.38 -0.29
N HIS A 24 19.76 -2.42 -1.08
CA HIS A 24 19.86 -2.34 -2.55
C HIS A 24 18.60 -1.75 -3.22
N MET A 25 17.40 -2.08 -2.73
CA MET A 25 16.13 -1.53 -3.25
C MET A 25 15.95 -0.05 -2.87
N GLN A 26 16.35 0.31 -1.65
CA GLN A 26 16.33 1.68 -1.17
C GLN A 26 17.42 2.52 -1.84
N ARG A 27 18.61 1.98 -2.16
CA ARG A 27 19.73 2.76 -2.73
C ARG A 27 19.71 2.93 -4.26
N HIS A 28 19.04 2.07 -5.04
CA HIS A 28 19.12 2.13 -6.51
C HIS A 28 17.85 2.54 -7.27
N LEU A 29 16.65 2.42 -6.68
CA LEU A 29 15.41 2.75 -7.41
C LEU A 29 14.44 3.63 -6.61
N VAL A 30 14.19 3.30 -5.34
CA VAL A 30 13.15 3.96 -4.54
C VAL A 30 13.58 5.34 -4.07
N LEU A 31 14.80 5.48 -3.53
CA LEU A 31 15.30 6.76 -3.04
C LEU A 31 15.54 7.78 -4.19
N PRO A 32 16.07 7.41 -5.37
CA PRO A 32 16.06 8.30 -6.53
C PRO A 32 14.65 8.67 -6.97
N LEU A 33 13.72 7.72 -7.12
CA LEU A 33 12.35 7.99 -7.60
C LEU A 33 11.57 8.92 -6.66
N LEU A 34 11.80 8.82 -5.35
CA LEU A 34 11.19 9.72 -4.35
C LEU A 34 11.92 11.07 -4.26
N LEU A 35 13.26 11.09 -4.27
CA LEU A 35 14.03 12.34 -4.07
C LEU A 35 14.15 13.18 -5.34
N LEU A 36 14.26 12.59 -6.55
CA LEU A 36 14.42 13.33 -7.81
C LEU A 36 13.25 14.31 -8.05
N PRO A 37 11.97 13.92 -7.91
CA PRO A 37 10.85 14.84 -8.02
C PRO A 37 10.85 15.91 -6.92
N CYS A 38 11.21 15.54 -5.69
CA CYS A 38 11.27 16.47 -4.55
C CYS A 38 12.33 17.57 -4.75
N ILE A 39 13.54 17.18 -5.19
CA ILE A 39 14.66 18.09 -5.45
C ILE A 39 14.33 19.01 -6.64
N SER A 40 13.74 18.46 -7.71
CA SER A 40 13.38 19.22 -8.92
C SER A 40 12.25 20.23 -8.68
N SER A 41 11.33 19.91 -7.77
CA SER A 41 10.14 20.73 -7.49
C SER A 41 10.35 21.74 -6.37
N PHE A 42 10.95 21.34 -5.26
CA PHE A 42 11.06 22.17 -4.04
C PHE A 42 12.48 22.67 -3.75
N GLY A 43 13.49 22.20 -4.48
CA GLY A 43 14.87 22.64 -4.33
C GLY A 43 15.12 24.11 -4.69
N ILE A 44 14.21 24.73 -5.47
CA ILE A 44 14.32 26.13 -5.89
C ILE A 44 13.97 27.10 -4.74
N ASN A 45 13.10 26.71 -3.81
CA ASN A 45 12.60 27.56 -2.73
C ASN A 45 13.24 27.24 -1.36
N HIS A 46 14.16 26.27 -1.27
CA HIS A 46 14.80 25.82 -0.01
C HIS A 46 13.84 25.43 1.13
N GLU A 47 12.60 25.05 0.81
CA GLU A 47 11.61 24.59 1.79
C GLU A 47 11.86 23.12 2.17
N PHE A 48 12.73 22.89 3.16
CA PHE A 48 13.14 21.55 3.61
C PHE A 48 11.95 20.66 4.03
N THR A 49 10.91 21.25 4.62
CA THR A 49 9.72 20.51 5.10
C THR A 49 8.96 19.85 3.95
N ALA A 50 8.76 20.54 2.83
CA ALA A 50 8.03 20.01 1.68
C ALA A 50 8.87 18.99 0.88
N MET A 51 10.20 19.14 0.88
CA MET A 51 11.12 18.17 0.28
C MET A 51 11.13 16.83 1.02
N LEU A 52 10.98 16.86 2.36
CA LEU A 52 10.95 15.67 3.21
C LEU A 52 9.54 15.07 3.38
N PHE A 53 8.53 15.59 2.67
CA PHE A 53 7.15 15.12 2.75
C PHE A 53 6.96 13.58 2.64
N PRO A 54 7.54 12.87 1.66
CA PRO A 54 7.40 11.40 1.58
C PRO A 54 8.05 10.67 2.77
N LEU A 55 9.09 11.24 3.36
CA LEU A 55 9.75 10.68 4.56
C LEU A 55 8.88 10.89 5.80
N ILE A 56 8.23 12.06 5.93
CA ILE A 56 7.29 12.36 7.01
C ILE A 56 6.08 11.42 6.94
N ILE A 57 5.51 11.19 5.75
CA ILE A 57 4.41 10.23 5.55
C ILE A 57 4.84 8.84 6.01
N SER A 58 6.03 8.39 5.63
CA SER A 58 6.54 7.07 6.01
C SER A 58 6.71 6.93 7.53
N SER A 59 7.20 7.98 8.21
CA SER A 59 7.31 8.03 9.68
C SER A 59 5.94 7.94 10.37
N VAL A 60 4.95 8.70 9.89
CA VAL A 60 3.57 8.62 10.41
C VAL A 60 2.95 7.25 10.13
N GLY A 61 3.24 6.64 8.98
CA GLY A 61 2.82 5.29 8.64
C GLY A 61 3.31 4.24 9.64
N LEU A 62 4.55 4.34 10.11
CA LEU A 62 5.07 3.45 11.16
C LEU A 62 4.28 3.57 12.47
N LEU A 63 3.96 4.80 12.90
CA LEU A 63 3.15 5.04 14.10
C LEU A 63 1.73 4.47 13.93
N VAL A 64 1.12 4.66 12.76
CA VAL A 64 -0.20 4.12 12.43
C VAL A 64 -0.20 2.59 12.45
N CYS A 65 0.81 1.95 11.86
CA CYS A 65 0.96 0.49 11.87
C CYS A 65 1.16 -0.05 13.29
N PHE A 66 1.94 0.66 14.11
CA PHE A 66 2.13 0.29 15.52
C PHE A 66 0.80 0.33 16.29
N LEU A 67 0.04 1.43 16.17
CA LEU A 67 -1.28 1.55 16.80
C LEU A 67 -2.25 0.47 16.31
N THR A 68 -2.30 0.24 14.99
CA THR A 68 -3.18 -0.78 14.41
C THR A 68 -2.87 -2.19 14.94
N THR A 69 -1.59 -2.49 15.16
CA THR A 69 -1.15 -3.79 15.69
C THR A 69 -1.60 -3.99 17.14
N LEU A 70 -1.55 -2.94 17.98
CA LEU A 70 -2.09 -2.99 19.34
C LEU A 70 -3.60 -3.23 19.34
N PHE A 71 -4.34 -2.50 18.50
CA PHE A 71 -5.78 -2.71 18.35
C PHE A 71 -6.12 -4.13 17.88
N ALA A 72 -5.34 -4.71 16.96
CA ALA A 72 -5.55 -6.07 16.49
C ALA A 72 -5.23 -7.13 17.56
N THR A 73 -4.19 -6.91 18.37
CA THR A 73 -3.71 -7.90 19.35
C THR A 73 -4.52 -7.89 20.65
N ASP A 74 -4.89 -6.70 21.16
CA ASP A 74 -5.51 -6.57 22.48
C ASP A 74 -7.04 -6.71 22.46
N PHE A 75 -7.71 -6.36 21.35
CA PHE A 75 -9.18 -6.36 21.29
C PHE A 75 -9.79 -7.63 20.68
N PHE A 76 -9.04 -8.40 19.88
CA PHE A 76 -9.57 -9.56 19.16
C PHE A 76 -8.79 -10.84 19.50
N GLU A 77 -9.22 -11.54 20.54
CA GLU A 77 -8.79 -12.93 20.76
C GLU A 77 -9.44 -13.87 19.73
N ILE A 78 -8.63 -14.46 18.86
CA ILE A 78 -9.08 -15.43 17.85
C ILE A 78 -9.34 -16.77 18.55
N LYS A 79 -10.59 -17.25 18.50
CA LYS A 79 -10.99 -18.54 19.12
C LYS A 79 -11.21 -19.63 18.08
N LEU A 80 -11.53 -19.26 16.84
CA LEU A 80 -11.83 -20.19 15.74
C LEU A 80 -10.99 -19.87 14.48
N VAL A 81 -10.61 -20.91 13.73
CA VAL A 81 -9.79 -20.77 12.50
C VAL A 81 -10.45 -19.88 11.45
N LYS A 82 -11.79 -19.93 11.33
CA LYS A 82 -12.58 -19.08 10.42
C LYS A 82 -12.52 -17.58 10.73
N GLU A 83 -12.05 -17.19 11.92
CA GLU A 83 -11.97 -15.79 12.35
C GLU A 83 -10.63 -15.14 11.99
N ILE A 84 -9.66 -15.92 11.51
CA ILE A 84 -8.32 -15.44 11.15
C ILE A 84 -8.37 -14.51 9.93
N GLU A 85 -9.06 -14.91 8.84
CA GLU A 85 -9.13 -14.07 7.64
C GLU A 85 -9.89 -12.75 7.88
N PRO A 86 -11.06 -12.74 8.56
CA PRO A 86 -11.75 -11.49 8.91
C PRO A 86 -10.93 -10.59 9.83
N ALA A 87 -10.14 -11.14 10.75
CA ALA A 87 -9.26 -10.36 11.61
C ALA A 87 -8.15 -9.65 10.80
N LEU A 88 -7.50 -10.38 9.89
CA LEU A 88 -6.47 -9.81 9.02
C LEU A 88 -7.05 -8.74 8.09
N LYS A 89 -8.24 -8.96 7.53
CA LYS A 89 -8.96 -7.97 6.73
C LYS A 89 -9.26 -6.71 7.53
N LYS A 90 -9.75 -6.86 8.77
CA LYS A 90 -10.00 -5.72 9.66
C LYS A 90 -8.72 -4.93 9.90
N GLN A 91 -7.59 -5.59 10.12
CA GLN A 91 -6.31 -4.91 10.28
C GLN A 91 -5.97 -4.03 9.06
N LEU A 92 -6.16 -4.55 7.84
CA LEU A 92 -5.90 -3.83 6.60
C LEU A 92 -6.86 -2.63 6.41
N VAL A 93 -8.15 -2.80 6.77
CA VAL A 93 -9.12 -1.70 6.74
C VAL A 93 -8.80 -0.63 7.79
N ILE A 94 -8.49 -1.03 9.04
CA ILE A 94 -8.19 -0.11 10.14
C ILE A 94 -6.92 0.69 9.82
N SER A 95 -5.85 0.04 9.35
CA SER A 95 -4.61 0.74 8.98
C SER A 95 -4.87 1.73 7.85
N THR A 96 -5.66 1.37 6.84
CA THR A 96 -6.00 2.26 5.71
C THR A 96 -6.79 3.48 6.16
N VAL A 97 -7.79 3.30 7.03
CA VAL A 97 -8.60 4.42 7.55
C VAL A 97 -7.74 5.33 8.42
N LEU A 98 -6.95 4.76 9.34
CA LEU A 98 -6.09 5.54 10.24
C LEU A 98 -5.00 6.29 9.46
N MET A 99 -4.43 5.65 8.42
CA MET A 99 -3.43 6.26 7.55
C MET A 99 -4.02 7.39 6.71
N THR A 100 -5.26 7.26 6.21
CA THR A 100 -5.94 8.34 5.49
C THR A 100 -6.07 9.59 6.36
N VAL A 101 -6.41 9.43 7.65
CA VAL A 101 -6.43 10.55 8.62
C VAL A 101 -5.02 11.09 8.88
N GLY A 102 -4.02 10.21 9.03
CA GLY A 102 -2.62 10.60 9.21
C GLY A 102 -2.09 11.45 8.05
N ILE A 103 -2.36 11.03 6.80
CA ILE A 103 -1.97 11.78 5.61
C ILE A 103 -2.68 13.14 5.57
N ALA A 104 -3.97 13.21 5.93
CA ALA A 104 -4.70 14.48 5.96
C ALA A 104 -4.05 15.50 6.93
N ILE A 105 -3.66 15.04 8.11
CA ILE A 105 -2.98 15.87 9.13
C ILE A 105 -1.60 16.31 8.62
N VAL A 106 -0.81 15.38 8.09
CA VAL A 106 0.53 15.68 7.55
C VAL A 106 0.44 16.65 6.38
N SER A 107 -0.52 16.47 5.48
CA SER A 107 -0.73 17.37 4.33
C SER A 107 -1.13 18.78 4.75
N TRP A 108 -1.81 18.95 5.89
CA TRP A 108 -2.16 20.27 6.42
C TRP A 108 -0.99 20.97 7.12
N ILE A 109 -0.12 20.21 7.80
CA ILE A 109 0.99 20.75 8.59
C ILE A 109 2.25 20.96 7.75
N ALA A 110 2.56 20.04 6.84
CA ALA A 110 3.85 19.99 6.14
C ALA A 110 3.87 20.73 4.80
N LEU A 111 2.72 21.06 4.21
CA LEU A 111 2.62 21.68 2.88
C LEU A 111 1.97 23.07 2.91
N PRO A 112 2.51 24.05 2.18
CA PRO A 112 1.83 25.32 1.95
C PRO A 112 0.58 25.14 1.08
N SER A 113 -0.37 26.08 1.16
CA SER A 113 -1.66 26.00 0.46
C SER A 113 -1.55 25.91 -1.07
N THR A 114 -0.47 26.45 -1.62
CA THR A 114 -0.17 26.46 -3.05
C THR A 114 1.34 26.30 -3.25
N PHE A 115 1.75 25.37 -4.11
CA PHE A 115 3.15 25.18 -4.50
C PHE A 115 3.25 24.83 -5.98
N THR A 116 4.45 24.97 -6.57
CA THR A 116 4.71 24.66 -7.97
C THR A 116 5.41 23.31 -8.10
N ILE A 117 4.89 22.44 -8.96
CA ILE A 117 5.49 21.16 -9.33
C ILE A 117 6.09 21.23 -10.72
N PHE A 118 7.29 20.69 -10.87
CA PHE A 118 7.94 20.52 -12.16
C PHE A 118 7.18 19.52 -13.03
N ASN A 119 6.69 19.98 -14.18
CA ASN A 119 6.00 19.16 -15.17
C ASN A 119 6.64 19.35 -16.54
N PHE A 120 7.59 18.47 -16.90
CA PHE A 120 8.23 18.43 -18.23
C PHE A 120 8.66 19.81 -18.79
N GLY A 121 9.20 20.68 -17.95
CA GLY A 121 9.68 22.02 -18.35
C GLY A 121 8.77 23.19 -17.95
N GLU A 122 7.53 22.94 -17.53
CA GLU A 122 6.63 23.98 -16.97
C GLU A 122 6.38 23.78 -15.47
N GLN A 123 6.23 24.89 -14.74
CA GLN A 123 5.87 24.89 -13.32
C GLN A 123 4.35 24.86 -13.18
N LYS A 124 3.80 23.71 -12.80
CA LYS A 124 2.37 23.54 -12.57
C LYS A 124 2.01 23.94 -11.15
N VAL A 125 1.03 24.80 -10.98
CA VAL A 125 0.51 25.18 -9.66
C VAL A 125 -0.36 24.05 -9.11
N VAL A 126 0.03 23.48 -7.97
CA VAL A 126 -0.65 22.38 -7.27
C VAL A 126 -1.06 22.85 -5.87
N LYS A 127 -2.23 22.39 -5.42
CA LYS A 127 -2.77 22.69 -4.09
C LYS A 127 -2.51 21.52 -3.14
N ASN A 128 -2.40 21.80 -1.84
CA ASN A 128 -2.19 20.78 -0.80
C ASN A 128 -3.21 19.61 -0.84
N TRP A 129 -4.50 19.91 -1.04
CA TRP A 129 -5.55 18.90 -1.10
C TRP A 129 -5.42 17.97 -2.31
N GLN A 130 -4.85 18.45 -3.42
CA GLN A 130 -4.63 17.63 -4.61
C GLN A 130 -3.55 16.58 -4.33
N LEU A 131 -2.51 16.95 -3.59
CA LEU A 131 -1.46 16.01 -3.21
C LEU A 131 -1.94 15.01 -2.15
N PHE A 132 -2.77 15.46 -1.20
CA PHE A 132 -3.48 14.57 -0.28
C PHE A 132 -4.29 13.51 -1.06
N LEU A 133 -5.00 13.91 -2.12
CA LEU A 133 -5.74 12.98 -2.97
C LEU A 133 -4.84 12.02 -3.75
N CYS A 134 -3.67 12.46 -4.22
CA CYS A 134 -2.70 11.57 -4.88
C CYS A 134 -2.24 10.43 -3.94
N VAL A 135 -1.86 10.76 -2.71
CA VAL A 135 -1.41 9.75 -1.74
C VAL A 135 -2.59 8.87 -1.30
N SER A 136 -3.76 9.48 -1.10
CA SER A 136 -4.97 8.76 -0.71
C SER A 136 -5.43 7.78 -1.80
N VAL A 137 -5.43 8.17 -3.08
CA VAL A 137 -5.90 7.28 -4.16
C VAL A 137 -4.99 6.06 -4.28
N GLY A 138 -3.68 6.21 -4.10
CA GLY A 138 -2.74 5.08 -4.05
C GLY A 138 -3.00 4.15 -2.85
N LEU A 139 -3.26 4.73 -1.68
CA LEU A 139 -3.60 3.97 -0.47
C LEU A 139 -4.89 3.16 -0.65
N TRP A 140 -5.96 3.78 -1.17
CA TRP A 140 -7.23 3.12 -1.44
C TRP A 140 -7.14 2.11 -2.60
N ALA A 141 -6.31 2.36 -3.61
CA ALA A 141 -6.03 1.37 -4.65
C ALA A 141 -5.36 0.12 -4.06
N GLY A 142 -4.41 0.29 -3.12
CA GLY A 142 -3.81 -0.82 -2.37
C GLY A 142 -4.83 -1.62 -1.57
N LEU A 143 -5.79 -0.96 -0.91
CA LEU A 143 -6.90 -1.61 -0.22
C LEU A 143 -7.73 -2.48 -1.19
N ILE A 144 -8.13 -1.91 -2.32
CA ILE A 144 -8.92 -2.62 -3.35
C ILE A 144 -8.18 -3.85 -3.85
N ILE A 145 -6.87 -3.73 -4.14
CA ILE A 145 -6.04 -4.85 -4.56
C ILE A 145 -6.04 -5.94 -3.48
N GLY A 146 -5.87 -5.58 -2.21
CA GLY A 146 -5.92 -6.52 -1.08
C GLY A 146 -7.23 -7.31 -1.04
N PHE A 147 -8.37 -6.63 -1.12
CA PHE A 147 -9.69 -7.27 -1.12
C PHE A 147 -9.91 -8.20 -2.33
N VAL A 148 -9.48 -7.77 -3.51
CA VAL A 148 -9.59 -8.60 -4.72
C VAL A 148 -8.69 -9.82 -4.62
N THR A 149 -7.46 -9.66 -4.13
CA THR A 149 -6.55 -10.80 -3.93
C THR A 149 -7.11 -11.79 -2.92
N GLU A 150 -7.73 -11.34 -1.83
CA GLU A 150 -8.42 -12.22 -0.87
C GLU A 150 -9.55 -13.01 -1.55
N TYR A 151 -10.39 -12.34 -2.35
CA TYR A 151 -11.51 -12.98 -3.05
C TYR A 151 -11.09 -14.10 -4.02
N TYR A 152 -9.96 -13.91 -4.70
CA TYR A 152 -9.44 -14.90 -5.66
C TYR A 152 -8.50 -15.95 -5.04
N THR A 153 -8.11 -15.81 -3.77
CA THR A 153 -7.13 -16.73 -3.12
C THR A 153 -7.66 -17.45 -1.89
N SER A 154 -8.66 -16.91 -1.20
CA SER A 154 -9.25 -17.58 -0.03
C SER A 154 -10.23 -18.68 -0.44
N ASN A 155 -10.15 -19.82 0.27
CA ASN A 155 -11.03 -20.97 0.09
C ASN A 155 -12.47 -20.72 0.59
N ALA A 156 -12.72 -19.57 1.25
CA ALA A 156 -14.04 -19.17 1.69
C ALA A 156 -14.93 -18.69 0.53
N TYR A 157 -14.34 -18.33 -0.62
CA TYR A 157 -15.06 -17.76 -1.76
C TYR A 157 -15.21 -18.76 -2.91
N SER A 158 -16.26 -18.56 -3.74
CA SER A 158 -16.58 -19.44 -4.88
C SER A 158 -15.40 -19.69 -5.83
N PRO A 159 -14.59 -18.69 -6.23
CA PRO A 159 -13.56 -18.92 -7.26
C PRO A 159 -12.57 -20.03 -6.90
N VAL A 160 -12.18 -20.10 -5.62
CA VAL A 160 -11.26 -21.13 -5.13
C VAL A 160 -11.99 -22.45 -4.87
N GLN A 161 -13.25 -22.41 -4.46
CA GLN A 161 -14.10 -23.61 -4.32
C GLN A 161 -14.34 -24.28 -5.67
N ASP A 162 -14.56 -23.51 -6.73
CA ASP A 162 -14.74 -24.01 -8.11
C ASP A 162 -13.46 -24.72 -8.62
N VAL A 163 -12.28 -24.17 -8.29
CA VAL A 163 -10.98 -24.82 -8.57
C VAL A 163 -10.86 -26.13 -7.78
N ALA A 164 -11.21 -26.13 -6.49
CA ALA A 164 -11.19 -27.34 -5.67
C ALA A 164 -12.15 -28.43 -6.19
N ASP A 165 -13.36 -28.05 -6.62
CA ASP A 165 -14.33 -28.99 -7.19
C ASP A 165 -13.88 -29.55 -8.55
N SER A 166 -13.12 -28.78 -9.33
CA SER A 166 -12.55 -29.25 -10.60
C SER A 166 -11.59 -30.43 -10.41
N CYS A 167 -11.00 -30.61 -9.22
CA CYS A 167 -10.15 -31.75 -8.87
C CYS A 167 -10.88 -33.10 -9.01
N ARG A 168 -12.21 -33.13 -8.94
CA ARG A 168 -13.00 -34.36 -9.17
C ARG A 168 -12.83 -34.92 -10.58
N THR A 169 -12.49 -34.08 -11.55
CA THR A 169 -12.32 -34.46 -12.97
C THR A 169 -10.88 -34.77 -13.36
N GLY A 170 -9.93 -34.56 -12.44
CA GLY A 170 -8.50 -34.87 -12.62
C GLY A 170 -7.58 -33.67 -12.35
N ALA A 171 -6.27 -33.93 -12.35
CA ALA A 171 -5.26 -32.89 -12.11
C ALA A 171 -5.15 -31.89 -13.28
N ALA A 172 -5.39 -32.34 -14.52
CA ALA A 172 -5.28 -31.49 -15.70
C ALA A 172 -6.31 -30.35 -15.71
N THR A 173 -7.57 -30.64 -15.35
CA THR A 173 -8.62 -29.63 -15.26
C THR A 173 -8.38 -28.65 -14.13
N ASN A 174 -7.87 -29.11 -12.98
CA ASN A 174 -7.46 -28.22 -11.88
C ASN A 174 -6.41 -27.19 -12.31
N VAL A 175 -5.40 -27.59 -13.08
CA VAL A 175 -4.39 -26.65 -13.61
C VAL A 175 -5.03 -25.64 -14.58
N ILE A 176 -5.93 -26.10 -15.46
CA ILE A 176 -6.61 -25.21 -16.42
C ILE A 176 -7.49 -24.18 -15.70
N PHE A 177 -8.30 -24.59 -14.72
CA PHE A 177 -9.12 -23.69 -13.93
C PHE A 177 -8.28 -22.72 -13.08
N GLY A 178 -7.19 -23.20 -12.49
CA GLY A 178 -6.26 -22.35 -11.75
C GLY A 178 -5.61 -21.26 -12.61
N LEU A 179 -5.15 -21.62 -13.82
CA LEU A 179 -4.61 -20.65 -14.78
C LEU A 179 -5.67 -19.64 -15.24
N ALA A 180 -6.87 -20.11 -15.56
CA ALA A 180 -7.99 -19.25 -15.96
C ALA A 180 -8.38 -18.26 -14.86
N LEU A 181 -8.42 -18.71 -13.60
CA LEU A 181 -8.67 -17.87 -12.43
C LEU A 181 -7.57 -16.81 -12.26
N GLY A 182 -6.31 -17.20 -12.45
CA GLY A 182 -5.18 -16.29 -12.45
C GLY A 182 -5.36 -15.15 -13.46
N TYR A 183 -5.68 -15.48 -14.72
CA TYR A 183 -5.92 -14.47 -15.75
C TYR A 183 -7.12 -13.56 -15.46
N LYS A 184 -8.17 -14.09 -14.83
CA LYS A 184 -9.34 -13.29 -14.42
C LYS A 184 -9.02 -12.34 -13.27
N SER A 185 -8.17 -12.74 -12.33
CA SER A 185 -7.89 -11.98 -11.11
C SER A 185 -7.21 -10.63 -11.37
N VAL A 186 -6.47 -10.50 -12.48
CA VAL A 186 -5.63 -9.33 -12.80
C VAL A 186 -6.45 -8.14 -13.33
N ILE A 187 -7.69 -8.35 -13.77
CA ILE A 187 -8.54 -7.32 -14.37
C ILE A 187 -8.76 -6.15 -13.40
N ILE A 188 -9.22 -6.42 -12.17
CA ILE A 188 -9.56 -5.37 -11.20
C ILE A 188 -8.31 -4.65 -10.68
N PRO A 189 -7.20 -5.34 -10.32
CA PRO A 189 -5.94 -4.70 -9.95
C PRO A 189 -5.40 -3.76 -11.03
N ILE A 190 -5.46 -4.15 -12.32
CA ILE A 190 -5.04 -3.26 -13.42
C ILE A 190 -5.91 -2.00 -13.46
N PHE A 191 -7.23 -2.12 -13.34
CA PHE A 191 -8.10 -0.95 -13.31
C PHE A 191 -7.83 -0.04 -12.10
N ALA A 192 -7.59 -0.62 -10.92
CA ALA A 192 -7.25 0.16 -9.73
C ALA A 192 -5.95 0.95 -9.92
N ILE A 193 -4.91 0.32 -10.48
CA ILE A 193 -3.63 0.97 -10.80
C ILE A 193 -3.82 2.06 -11.87
N ALA A 194 -4.58 1.77 -12.93
CA ALA A 194 -4.84 2.73 -14.01
C ALA A 194 -5.55 4.00 -13.50
N ILE A 195 -6.57 3.84 -12.64
CA ILE A 195 -7.27 4.96 -12.01
C ILE A 195 -6.32 5.74 -11.09
N SER A 196 -5.53 5.04 -10.27
CA SER A 196 -4.53 5.67 -9.39
C SER A 196 -3.54 6.52 -10.18
N ILE A 197 -2.99 5.98 -11.27
CA ILE A 197 -2.04 6.70 -12.14
C ILE A 197 -2.74 7.91 -12.78
N PHE A 198 -3.94 7.73 -13.33
CA PHE A 198 -4.67 8.81 -14.00
C PHE A 198 -4.95 10.00 -13.05
N VAL A 199 -5.44 9.71 -11.84
CA VAL A 199 -5.75 10.73 -10.84
C VAL A 199 -4.47 11.42 -10.35
N SER A 200 -3.46 10.64 -9.98
CA SER A 200 -2.18 11.15 -9.49
C SER A 200 -1.44 12.01 -10.52
N PHE A 201 -1.39 11.54 -11.77
CA PHE A 201 -0.73 12.26 -12.86
C PHE A 201 -1.47 13.56 -13.22
N SER A 202 -2.81 13.52 -13.25
CA SER A 202 -3.64 14.69 -13.55
C SER A 202 -3.48 15.80 -12.50
N PHE A 203 -3.21 15.45 -11.23
CA PHE A 203 -3.01 16.44 -10.18
C PHE A 203 -1.56 16.92 -10.09
N ALA A 204 -0.61 16.01 -9.89
CA ALA A 204 0.77 16.36 -9.51
C ALA A 204 1.85 15.76 -10.43
N ALA A 205 1.49 15.43 -11.69
CA ALA A 205 2.42 14.88 -12.69
C ALA A 205 3.23 13.70 -12.13
N MET A 206 4.54 13.66 -12.36
CA MET A 206 5.41 12.58 -11.85
C MET A 206 5.52 12.58 -10.32
N TYR A 207 5.43 13.74 -9.67
CA TYR A 207 5.48 13.83 -8.21
C TYR A 207 4.25 13.19 -7.55
N GLY A 208 3.07 13.27 -8.18
CA GLY A 208 1.86 12.64 -7.65
C GLY A 208 1.81 11.12 -7.82
N VAL A 209 2.51 10.59 -8.82
CA VAL A 209 2.57 9.15 -9.11
C VAL A 209 3.62 8.44 -8.25
N ALA A 210 4.68 9.17 -7.86
CA ALA A 210 5.72 8.69 -6.94
C ALA A 210 5.21 8.59 -5.49
#